data_AF-A0A9W6YVV9-F1
#
_entry.id   AF-A0A9W6YVV9-F1
#
_cell.length_a   1.000
_cell.length_b   1.000
_cell.length_c   1.000
_cell.angle_alpha   90.00
_cell.angle_beta   90.00
_cell.angle_gamma   90.00
#
_symmetry.space_group_name_H-M   'P 1'
#
loop_
_entity.id
_entity.type
_entity.pdbx_description
1 polymer ?
#
loop_
_entity_poly.entity_id
_entity_poly.type
_entity_poly.pdbx_seq_one_letter_code
_entity_poly.pdbx_strand_id
1 'polypeptide(L)'
;MYCTLNHKRTTVFHCIDINTIPPPPIIPTHITILNYMESSMNKIARHQIACENCHINHPVDASLRIGQLPPIVILNLDLTNEQANEIRMLNGWLVPEFYYSISPLGTPVLRTNVIAGSISNNLKKYELLGYVAQITSKDNTNHLVTIIKVNDANDDKPENNQWYMFNDFLVTPVKEKEVFDMSHWWKRPVVVVYQESSIAKQTFDYNSWQANLNDSILYRDHFAKGTREGKIVEYELLTKSEAPKPGSLVAIDAEFVQLAPPEYEFSSSGIKTLVKPKKMSLARISVLRGDGPKEGTCFIDDYIVTNEKIDDYITSYSGIEPGNLDPNTSNKTLVNLQTAYRKMWLLLNLGCVFVGHSLGGDFRTINISIPPAQVRDTAEFFYLKKEKRKLGLKFLVYHLCHERVQTGNHDSIEDALSALKLYRKYLELERSGQLEDTLTRIYLEGQFSRFKIPDE
;
A
#
# COMPACT_ATOMS: atom_id res chain seq x y z
N MET A 1 41.89 -39.09 -16.38
CA MET A 1 41.48 -37.68 -16.16
C MET A 1 40.46 -37.70 -15.02
N TYR A 2 40.85 -37.33 -13.79
CA TYR A 2 39.94 -37.36 -12.64
C TYR A 2 39.07 -36.10 -12.66
N CYS A 3 37.75 -36.28 -12.71
CA CYS A 3 36.80 -35.17 -12.61
C CYS A 3 36.59 -34.82 -11.13
N THR A 4 37.58 -34.17 -10.51
CA THR A 4 37.52 -33.70 -9.13
C THR A 4 37.43 -32.18 -9.12
N LEU A 5 36.24 -31.64 -8.87
CA LEU A 5 36.01 -30.21 -8.77
C LEU A 5 35.19 -29.91 -7.51
N ASN A 6 35.78 -29.13 -6.60
CA ASN A 6 35.10 -28.63 -5.41
C ASN A 6 34.76 -27.17 -5.64
N HIS A 7 33.47 -26.83 -5.59
CA HIS A 7 33.00 -25.46 -5.74
C HIS A 7 32.34 -24.99 -4.44
N LYS A 8 32.86 -23.92 -3.85
CA LYS A 8 32.28 -23.28 -2.66
C LYS A 8 31.82 -21.88 -3.05
N ARG A 9 30.52 -21.62 -2.89
CA ARG A 9 29.93 -20.29 -3.08
C ARG A 9 29.38 -19.79 -1.76
N THR A 10 29.66 -18.53 -1.44
CA THR A 10 28.99 -17.83 -0.35
C THR A 10 27.90 -16.95 -0.97
N THR A 11 26.67 -17.09 -0.47
CA THR A 11 25.52 -16.31 -0.90
C THR A 11 24.78 -15.76 0.31
N VAL A 12 24.14 -14.60 0.14
CA VAL A 12 23.23 -14.04 1.14
C VAL A 12 21.84 -14.64 0.89
N PHE A 13 21.24 -15.16 1.95
CA PHE A 13 19.86 -15.65 1.94
C PHE A 13 18.97 -14.64 2.66
N HIS A 14 17.83 -14.30 2.06
CA HIS A 14 16.86 -13.36 2.63
C HIS A 14 15.79 -14.07 3.48
N CYS A 15 15.59 -15.37 3.27
CA CYS A 15 14.69 -16.24 4.02
C CYS A 15 15.28 -17.64 4.17
N ILE A 16 14.75 -18.41 5.13
CA ILE A 16 15.06 -19.84 5.32
C ILE A 16 13.83 -20.64 4.91
N ASP A 17 13.95 -21.46 3.87
CA ASP A 17 12.88 -22.37 3.44
C ASP A 17 12.85 -23.62 4.31
N ILE A 18 11.78 -23.75 5.08
CA ILE A 18 11.45 -24.90 5.90
C ILE A 18 10.71 -25.92 5.04
N ASN A 19 11.47 -26.80 4.39
CA ASN A 19 10.96 -27.87 3.53
C ASN A 19 11.58 -29.25 3.85
N THR A 20 12.36 -29.35 4.92
CA THR A 20 12.97 -30.60 5.39
C THR A 20 12.42 -30.96 6.75
N ILE A 21 12.02 -32.23 6.93
CA ILE A 21 11.62 -32.78 8.22
C ILE A 21 12.88 -33.02 9.06
N PRO A 22 12.92 -32.61 10.34
CA PRO A 22 14.04 -32.94 11.21
C PRO A 22 14.18 -34.46 11.37
N PRO A 23 15.40 -35.00 11.47
CA PRO A 23 15.58 -36.41 11.79
C PRO A 23 14.93 -36.72 13.16
N PRO A 24 14.44 -37.96 13.37
CA PRO A 24 13.83 -38.34 14.63
C PRO A 24 14.81 -38.09 15.78
N PRO A 25 14.37 -37.46 16.87
CA PRO A 25 15.28 -37.07 17.93
C PRO A 25 15.82 -38.31 18.64
N ILE A 26 17.12 -38.28 18.98
CA ILE A 26 17.82 -39.39 19.66
C ILE A 26 17.27 -39.58 21.10
N ILE A 27 16.68 -38.53 21.68
CA ILE A 27 16.07 -38.48 23.01
C ILE A 27 14.61 -38.04 22.83
N PRO A 28 13.63 -38.52 23.61
CA PRO A 28 12.26 -38.01 23.57
C PRO A 28 12.25 -36.51 23.92
N THR A 29 12.21 -35.67 22.90
CA THR A 29 12.11 -34.20 23.03
C THR A 29 10.92 -33.71 22.24
N HIS A 30 10.26 -32.67 22.73
CA HIS A 30 9.23 -31.97 21.97
C HIS A 30 9.84 -31.41 20.68
N ILE A 31 9.33 -31.86 19.52
CA ILE A 31 9.73 -31.35 18.22
C ILE A 31 9.08 -29.97 18.04
N THR A 32 9.91 -28.97 17.79
CA THR A 32 9.49 -27.58 17.57
C THR A 32 9.97 -27.08 16.22
N ILE A 33 9.48 -25.91 15.80
CA ILE A 33 9.94 -25.20 14.60
C ILE A 33 11.47 -25.00 14.57
N LEU A 34 12.14 -24.95 15.73
CA LEU A 34 13.60 -24.84 15.80
C LEU A 34 14.30 -26.06 15.21
N ASN A 35 13.75 -27.26 15.40
CA ASN A 35 14.32 -28.48 14.83
C ASN A 35 14.25 -28.45 13.29
N TYR A 36 13.12 -27.99 12.76
CA TYR A 36 12.94 -27.79 11.32
C TYR A 36 13.90 -26.72 10.78
N MET A 37 14.11 -25.63 11.53
CA MET A 37 15.06 -24.57 11.19
C MET A 37 16.50 -25.09 11.20
N GLU A 38 16.94 -25.83 12.22
CA GLU A 38 18.29 -26.42 12.28
C GLU A 38 18.55 -27.38 11.12
N SER A 39 17.56 -28.22 10.77
CA SER A 39 17.63 -29.11 9.60
C SER A 39 17.72 -28.32 8.29
N SER A 40 16.98 -27.21 8.19
CA SER A 40 16.97 -26.38 6.98
C SER A 40 18.23 -25.51 6.83
N MET A 41 18.85 -25.15 7.95
CA MET A 41 20.12 -24.43 8.00
C MET A 41 21.33 -25.30 7.65
N ASN A 42 21.20 -26.63 7.75
CA ASN A 42 22.27 -27.59 7.51
C ASN A 42 21.78 -28.72 6.59
N LYS A 43 21.63 -28.44 5.29
CA LYS A 43 21.19 -29.43 4.30
C LYS A 43 22.39 -30.11 3.66
N ILE A 44 22.34 -31.43 3.54
CA ILE A 44 23.27 -32.22 2.73
C ILE A 44 22.41 -32.99 1.74
N ALA A 45 22.70 -32.83 0.45
CA ALA A 45 21.98 -33.46 -0.64
C ALA A 45 22.96 -34.01 -1.68
N ARG A 46 22.60 -35.15 -2.28
CA ARG A 46 23.38 -35.75 -3.36
C ARG A 46 22.66 -35.50 -4.67
N HIS A 47 23.29 -34.76 -5.58
CA HIS A 47 22.74 -34.45 -6.88
C HIS A 47 23.51 -35.19 -7.98
N GLN A 48 22.86 -35.42 -9.11
CA GLN A 48 23.52 -35.86 -10.34
C GLN A 48 23.71 -34.62 -11.22
N ILE A 49 24.96 -34.23 -11.43
CA ILE A 49 25.30 -33.04 -12.22
C ILE A 49 26.11 -33.47 -13.44
N ALA A 50 25.71 -33.01 -14.62
CA ALA A 50 26.46 -33.20 -15.85
C ALA A 50 27.78 -32.43 -15.76
N CYS A 51 28.91 -33.14 -15.85
CA CYS A 51 30.22 -32.49 -15.81
C CYS A 51 30.50 -31.80 -17.14
N GLU A 52 30.88 -30.52 -17.09
CA GLU A 52 31.23 -29.74 -18.28
C GLU A 52 32.48 -30.27 -19.02
N ASN A 53 33.33 -31.05 -18.35
CA ASN A 53 34.59 -31.55 -18.91
C ASN A 53 34.46 -32.92 -19.60
N CYS A 54 33.64 -33.84 -19.07
CA CYS A 54 33.48 -35.18 -19.63
C CYS A 54 32.06 -35.47 -20.16
N HIS A 55 31.11 -34.54 -19.95
CA HIS A 55 29.70 -34.64 -20.33
C HIS A 55 28.94 -35.85 -19.75
N ILE A 56 29.49 -36.50 -18.71
CA ILE A 56 28.84 -37.58 -17.97
C ILE A 56 28.25 -37.02 -16.67
N ASN A 57 27.13 -37.58 -16.23
CA ASN A 57 26.53 -37.26 -14.94
C ASN A 57 27.37 -37.86 -13.81
N HIS A 58 27.84 -37.01 -12.91
CA HIS A 58 28.54 -37.41 -11.70
C HIS A 58 27.68 -37.17 -10.46
N PRO A 59 27.74 -38.08 -9.47
CA PRO A 59 27.19 -37.81 -8.15
C PRO A 59 28.02 -36.72 -7.47
N VAL A 60 27.37 -35.62 -7.08
CA VAL A 60 27.96 -34.50 -6.36
C VAL A 60 27.26 -34.35 -5.02
N ASP A 61 28.03 -34.37 -3.95
CA ASP A 61 27.54 -34.04 -2.61
C ASP A 61 27.51 -32.52 -2.47
N ALA A 62 26.31 -31.95 -2.42
CA ALA A 62 26.07 -30.54 -2.15
C ALA A 62 25.74 -30.37 -0.67
N SER A 63 26.35 -29.38 -0.03
CA SER A 63 25.99 -28.98 1.34
C SER A 63 25.66 -27.50 1.39
N LEU A 64 24.56 -27.19 2.08
CA LEU A 64 24.15 -25.85 2.45
C LEU A 64 24.35 -25.70 3.96
N ARG A 65 25.08 -24.65 4.36
CA ARG A 65 25.27 -24.31 5.77
C ARG A 65 25.06 -22.82 5.99
N ILE A 66 24.04 -22.47 6.77
CA ILE A 66 23.79 -21.09 7.20
C ILE A 66 24.65 -20.81 8.43
N GLY A 67 25.68 -19.98 8.25
CA GLY A 67 26.67 -19.72 9.31
C GLY A 67 26.20 -18.72 10.38
N GLN A 68 25.47 -17.68 9.96
CA GLN A 68 25.04 -16.59 10.85
C GLN A 68 23.59 -16.21 10.59
N LEU A 69 22.84 -15.94 11.67
CA LEU A 69 21.50 -15.40 11.57
C LEU A 69 21.51 -13.87 11.48
N PRO A 70 20.74 -13.26 10.57
CA PRO A 70 20.49 -11.83 10.57
C PRO A 70 19.63 -11.43 11.78
N PRO A 71 19.53 -10.13 12.09
CA PRO A 71 18.67 -9.67 13.18
C PRO A 71 17.17 -9.91 12.94
N ILE A 72 16.73 -10.07 11.69
CA ILE A 72 15.36 -10.45 11.34
C ILE A 72 15.43 -11.77 10.56
N VAL A 73 14.82 -12.81 11.09
CA VAL A 73 14.80 -14.15 10.51
C VAL A 73 13.41 -14.41 9.94
N ILE A 74 13.34 -14.60 8.62
CA ILE A 74 12.11 -14.94 7.91
C ILE A 74 12.17 -16.44 7.56
N LEU A 75 11.18 -17.19 8.02
CA LEU A 75 10.99 -18.59 7.72
C LEU A 75 9.84 -18.74 6.73
N ASN A 76 10.11 -19.32 5.57
CA ASN A 76 9.09 -19.67 4.59
C ASN A 76 8.72 -21.15 4.77
N LEU A 77 7.46 -21.44 5.08
CA LEU A 77 7.00 -22.79 5.43
C LEU A 77 6.44 -23.52 4.20
N ASP A 78 7.35 -24.14 3.44
CA ASP A 78 7.02 -24.96 2.28
C ASP A 78 6.86 -26.44 2.66
N LEU A 79 5.76 -26.71 3.37
CA LEU A 79 5.43 -28.03 3.90
C LEU A 79 4.33 -28.72 3.09
N THR A 80 4.36 -30.05 2.98
CA THR A 80 3.25 -30.81 2.39
C THR A 80 2.04 -30.82 3.33
N ASN A 81 0.86 -31.20 2.81
CA ASN A 81 -0.34 -31.34 3.64
C ASN A 81 -0.17 -32.41 4.75
N GLU A 82 0.59 -33.47 4.47
CA GLU A 82 0.92 -34.51 5.45
C GLU A 82 1.76 -33.92 6.58
N GLN A 83 2.85 -33.22 6.25
CA GLN A 83 3.71 -32.56 7.23
C GLN A 83 2.96 -31.50 8.05
N ALA A 84 2.07 -30.73 7.40
CA ALA A 84 1.22 -29.76 8.10
C ALA A 84 0.24 -30.44 9.07
N ASN A 85 -0.25 -31.65 8.74
CA ASN A 85 -1.10 -32.43 9.65
C ASN A 85 -0.32 -32.98 10.85
N GLU A 86 0.94 -33.39 10.67
CA GLU A 86 1.81 -33.81 11.76
C GLU A 86 2.03 -32.67 12.77
N ILE A 87 2.26 -31.44 12.28
CA ILE A 87 2.43 -30.26 13.13
C ILE A 87 1.24 -30.02 14.05
N ARG A 88 0.01 -30.32 13.61
CA ARG A 88 -1.20 -30.14 14.42
C ARG A 88 -1.22 -31.01 15.66
N MET A 89 -0.49 -32.12 15.64
CA MET A 89 -0.36 -33.05 16.76
C MET A 89 0.76 -32.64 17.73
N LEU A 90 1.59 -31.65 17.36
CA LEU A 90 2.71 -31.17 18.17
C LEU A 90 2.29 -29.98 19.03
N ASN A 91 2.16 -30.23 20.34
CA ASN A 91 1.95 -29.16 21.31
C ASN A 91 3.19 -28.26 21.41
N GLY A 92 3.00 -26.95 21.23
CA GLY A 92 4.08 -25.96 21.34
C GLY A 92 5.05 -25.96 20.16
N TRP A 93 4.61 -26.36 18.97
CA TRP A 93 5.46 -26.39 17.78
C TRP A 93 6.05 -25.01 17.45
N LEU A 94 5.23 -23.95 17.46
CA LEU A 94 5.69 -22.57 17.30
C LEU A 94 6.17 -22.05 18.67
N VAL A 95 7.41 -21.60 18.74
CA VAL A 95 8.02 -21.11 19.99
C VAL A 95 7.91 -19.58 20.10
N PRO A 96 7.67 -19.02 21.29
CA PRO A 96 7.61 -17.57 21.48
C PRO A 96 8.98 -16.90 21.33
N GLU A 97 10.04 -17.58 21.76
CA GLU A 97 11.41 -17.09 21.72
C GLU A 97 12.41 -18.25 21.65
N PHE A 98 13.62 -17.94 21.19
CA PHE A 98 14.73 -18.88 21.20
C PHE A 98 16.08 -18.16 21.34
N TYR A 99 17.09 -18.93 21.71
CA TYR A 99 18.47 -18.51 21.86
C TYR A 99 19.31 -19.12 20.73
N TYR A 100 20.05 -18.25 20.05
CA TYR A 100 20.99 -18.59 19.01
C TYR A 100 22.42 -18.44 19.53
N SER A 101 23.24 -19.45 19.27
CA SER A 101 24.69 -19.39 19.50
C SER A 101 25.43 -20.17 18.43
N ILE A 102 26.72 -19.88 18.29
CA ILE A 102 27.62 -20.63 17.43
C ILE A 102 28.46 -21.55 18.31
N SER A 103 28.42 -22.85 18.04
CA SER A 103 29.24 -23.83 18.76
C SER A 103 30.74 -23.62 18.47
N PRO A 104 31.66 -24.18 19.29
CA PRO A 104 33.09 -24.15 18.99
C PRO A 104 33.46 -24.75 17.62
N LEU A 105 32.62 -25.63 17.06
CA LEU A 105 32.77 -26.22 15.72
C LEU A 105 32.17 -25.32 14.60
N GLY A 106 31.78 -24.10 14.95
CA GLY A 106 31.17 -23.12 14.07
C GLY A 106 29.72 -23.46 13.69
N THR A 107 29.07 -24.43 14.33
CA THR A 107 27.70 -24.86 13.96
C THR A 107 26.67 -23.98 14.67
N PRO A 108 25.62 -23.53 13.95
CA PRO A 108 24.53 -22.80 14.58
C PRO A 108 23.75 -23.75 15.51
N VAL A 109 23.42 -23.27 16.71
CA VAL A 109 22.66 -24.02 17.72
C VAL A 109 21.48 -23.18 18.17
N LEU A 110 20.26 -23.74 18.09
CA LEU A 110 19.00 -23.08 18.43
C LEU A 110 18.33 -23.78 19.62
N ARG A 111 18.05 -23.06 20.70
CA ARG A 111 17.46 -23.65 21.92
C ARG A 111 16.38 -22.74 22.51
N THR A 112 15.38 -23.33 23.15
CA THR A 112 14.33 -22.58 23.86
C THR A 112 14.81 -22.03 25.21
N ASN A 113 15.76 -22.71 25.85
CA ASN A 113 16.33 -22.31 27.14
C ASN A 113 17.83 -22.02 27.03
N VAL A 114 18.33 -21.13 27.89
CA VAL A 114 19.76 -20.89 28.05
C VAL A 114 20.40 -22.13 28.68
N ILE A 115 21.35 -22.75 28.00
CA ILE A 115 22.10 -23.89 28.53
C ILE A 115 23.19 -23.34 29.46
N ALA A 116 23.14 -23.74 30.74
CA ALA A 116 24.19 -23.44 31.71
C ALA A 116 25.55 -23.99 31.21
N GLY A 117 26.54 -23.10 31.00
CA GLY A 117 27.85 -23.44 30.44
C GLY A 117 28.10 -22.91 29.02
N SER A 118 27.05 -22.52 28.29
CA SER A 118 27.14 -21.93 26.95
C SER A 118 27.09 -20.39 26.96
N ILE A 119 27.64 -19.76 28.02
CA ILE A 119 27.85 -18.30 28.08
C ILE A 119 29.01 -17.96 27.14
N SER A 120 28.76 -18.11 25.85
CA SER A 120 29.60 -17.51 24.83
C SER A 120 29.25 -16.01 24.75
N ASN A 121 30.23 -15.16 24.49
CA ASN A 121 30.02 -13.72 24.23
C ASN A 121 29.11 -13.43 23.00
N ASN A 122 28.59 -14.46 22.33
CA ASN A 122 27.80 -14.40 21.10
C ASN A 122 26.38 -14.99 21.24
N LEU A 123 25.87 -15.17 22.46
CA LEU A 123 24.48 -15.60 22.67
C LEU A 123 23.51 -14.48 22.24
N LYS A 124 22.64 -14.78 21.28
CA LYS A 124 21.60 -13.86 20.80
C LYS A 124 20.22 -14.41 21.15
N LYS A 125 19.33 -13.54 21.64
CA LYS A 125 17.93 -13.86 21.88
C LYS A 125 17.10 -13.40 20.69
N TYR A 126 16.21 -14.26 20.23
CA TYR A 126 15.23 -14.00 19.18
C TYR A 126 13.82 -14.19 19.71
N GLU A 127 12.91 -13.29 19.38
CA GLU A 127 11.52 -13.29 19.79
C GLU A 127 10.61 -13.30 18.55
N LEU A 128 9.48 -13.99 18.64
CA LEU A 128 8.49 -14.03 17.56
C LEU A 128 7.90 -12.63 17.38
N LEU A 129 8.08 -12.05 16.19
CA LEU A 129 7.45 -10.80 15.80
C LEU A 129 6.02 -11.04 15.30
N GLY A 130 5.84 -12.06 14.46
CA GLY A 130 4.55 -12.41 13.89
C GLY A 130 4.66 -13.48 12.81
N TYR A 131 3.53 -13.86 12.24
CA TYR A 131 3.45 -14.78 11.13
C TYR A 131 2.21 -14.54 10.27
N VAL A 132 2.28 -14.98 9.02
CA VAL A 132 1.12 -15.08 8.12
C VAL A 132 0.62 -16.52 8.17
N ALA A 133 -0.69 -16.69 8.27
CA ALA A 133 -1.37 -17.97 8.20
C ALA A 133 -2.36 -18.02 7.05
N GLN A 134 -2.37 -19.15 6.35
CA GLN A 134 -3.49 -19.54 5.51
C GLN A 134 -4.61 -20.08 6.38
N ILE A 135 -5.80 -19.50 6.20
CA ILE A 135 -7.05 -19.95 6.78
C ILE A 135 -7.86 -20.62 5.68
N THR A 136 -8.18 -21.90 5.87
CA THR A 136 -9.02 -22.67 4.94
C THR A 136 -10.44 -22.76 5.50
N SER A 137 -11.41 -22.22 4.76
CA SER A 137 -12.82 -22.26 5.13
C SER A 137 -13.41 -23.67 4.96
N LYS A 138 -14.63 -23.88 5.48
CA LYS A 138 -15.37 -25.14 5.27
C LYS A 138 -15.68 -25.40 3.79
N ASP A 139 -15.77 -24.34 2.99
CA ASP A 139 -16.02 -24.42 1.55
C ASP A 139 -14.73 -24.58 0.74
N ASN A 140 -13.61 -24.90 1.43
CA ASN A 140 -12.29 -25.10 0.86
C ASN A 140 -11.72 -23.86 0.14
N THR A 141 -12.18 -22.67 0.54
CA THR A 141 -11.59 -21.40 0.10
C THR A 141 -10.45 -21.00 1.03
N ASN A 142 -9.37 -20.49 0.45
CA ASN A 142 -8.18 -20.09 1.20
C ASN A 142 -8.09 -18.57 1.29
N HIS A 143 -7.76 -18.07 2.47
CA HIS A 143 -7.50 -16.66 2.72
C HIS A 143 -6.27 -16.50 3.61
N LEU A 144 -5.55 -15.38 3.50
CA LEU A 144 -4.35 -15.11 4.29
C LEU A 144 -4.66 -14.13 5.40
N VAL A 145 -4.24 -14.47 6.61
CA VAL A 145 -4.39 -13.62 7.80
C VAL A 145 -3.02 -13.38 8.41
N THR A 146 -2.75 -12.15 8.82
CA THR A 146 -1.50 -11.78 9.50
C THR A 146 -1.72 -11.69 10.99
N ILE A 147 -0.86 -12.34 11.77
CA ILE A 147 -0.86 -12.28 13.23
C ILE A 147 0.47 -11.67 13.67
N ILE A 148 0.44 -10.56 14.38
CA ILE A 148 1.62 -9.77 14.72
C ILE A 148 1.54 -9.26 16.15
N LYS A 149 2.68 -9.25 16.83
CA LYS A 149 2.85 -8.64 18.14
C LYS A 149 3.17 -7.16 17.95
N VAL A 150 2.35 -6.29 18.51
CA VAL A 150 2.57 -4.85 18.47
C VAL A 150 2.97 -4.41 19.87
N ASN A 151 4.16 -3.79 19.96
CA ASN A 151 4.61 -3.15 21.19
C ASN A 151 4.15 -1.69 21.12
N ASP A 152 3.10 -1.35 21.86
CA ASP A 152 2.65 0.04 21.94
C ASP A 152 3.57 0.81 22.89
N ALA A 153 4.55 1.51 22.33
CA ALA A 153 5.46 2.36 23.10
C ALA A 153 4.90 3.77 23.35
N ASN A 154 3.74 4.11 22.76
CA ASN A 154 3.13 5.44 22.85
C ASN A 154 2.05 5.53 23.94
N ASP A 155 1.68 4.42 24.57
CA ASP A 155 0.81 4.41 25.74
C ASP A 155 1.69 4.51 27.00
N ASP A 156 1.31 5.33 27.98
CA ASP A 156 2.03 5.56 29.26
C ASP A 156 2.16 4.29 30.15
N LYS A 157 1.89 3.11 29.58
CA LYS A 157 1.97 1.78 30.18
C LYS A 157 3.00 0.93 29.42
N PRO A 158 4.26 0.91 29.86
CA PRO A 158 5.39 0.30 29.14
C PRO A 158 5.38 -1.25 29.04
N GLU A 159 4.23 -1.91 29.20
CA GLU A 159 4.12 -3.38 29.29
C GLU A 159 2.99 -4.00 28.46
N ASN A 160 2.26 -3.25 27.62
CA ASN A 160 1.13 -3.84 26.88
C ASN A 160 1.55 -4.45 25.53
N ASN A 161 2.34 -5.52 25.61
CA ASN A 161 2.66 -6.37 24.47
C ASN A 161 1.38 -7.10 24.02
N GLN A 162 0.67 -6.58 23.02
CA GLN A 162 -0.60 -7.13 22.55
C GLN A 162 -0.46 -7.78 21.16
N TRP A 163 -1.06 -8.95 21.00
CA TRP A 163 -1.17 -9.62 19.72
C TRP A 163 -2.39 -9.13 18.96
N TYR A 164 -2.22 -8.85 17.67
CA TYR A 164 -3.30 -8.46 16.76
C TYR A 164 -3.36 -9.41 15.57
N MET A 165 -4.58 -9.63 15.09
CA MET A 165 -4.88 -10.33 13.85
C MET A 165 -5.45 -9.33 12.84
N PHE A 166 -4.85 -9.32 11.64
CA PHE A 166 -5.26 -8.54 10.49
C PHE A 166 -5.83 -9.48 9.44
N ASN A 167 -7.12 -9.32 9.15
CA ASN A 167 -7.87 -10.01 8.11
C ASN A 167 -8.50 -8.97 7.19
N ASP A 168 -7.81 -8.63 6.10
CA ASP A 168 -8.09 -7.46 5.27
C ASP A 168 -8.23 -6.16 6.09
N PHE A 169 -9.45 -5.62 6.19
CA PHE A 169 -9.77 -4.41 6.97
C PHE A 169 -10.21 -4.70 8.41
N LEU A 170 -10.38 -5.98 8.78
CA LEU A 170 -10.68 -6.38 10.15
C LEU A 170 -9.39 -6.49 10.95
N VAL A 171 -9.27 -5.65 11.98
CA VAL A 171 -8.18 -5.68 12.95
C VAL A 171 -8.75 -6.02 14.32
N THR A 172 -8.26 -7.09 14.95
CA THR A 172 -8.77 -7.53 16.27
C THR A 172 -7.64 -8.01 17.18
N PRO A 173 -7.70 -7.71 18.49
CA PRO A 173 -6.76 -8.30 19.45
C PRO A 173 -6.99 -9.80 19.59
N VAL A 174 -5.91 -10.56 19.76
CA VAL A 174 -5.93 -12.01 19.92
C VAL A 174 -5.19 -12.40 21.20
N LYS A 175 -5.66 -13.45 21.88
CA LYS A 175 -4.99 -13.97 23.08
C LYS A 175 -3.74 -14.75 22.68
N GLU A 176 -2.67 -14.61 23.45
CA GLU A 176 -1.39 -15.29 23.19
C GLU A 176 -1.54 -16.81 23.01
N LYS A 177 -2.38 -17.46 23.82
CA LYS A 177 -2.66 -18.89 23.69
C LYS A 177 -3.16 -19.28 22.28
N GLU A 178 -3.99 -18.45 21.66
CA GLU A 178 -4.56 -18.69 20.31
C GLU A 178 -3.52 -18.46 19.21
N VAL A 179 -2.56 -17.54 19.43
CA VAL A 179 -1.45 -17.28 18.52
C VAL A 179 -0.61 -18.55 18.36
N PHE A 180 -0.23 -19.18 19.48
CA PHE A 180 0.64 -20.35 19.47
C PHE A 180 -0.08 -21.69 19.26
N ASP A 181 -1.42 -21.71 19.26
CA ASP A 181 -2.18 -22.92 18.96
C ASP A 181 -2.16 -23.24 17.46
N MET A 182 -1.50 -24.36 17.10
CA MET A 182 -1.42 -24.88 15.73
C MET A 182 -2.28 -26.13 15.52
N SER A 183 -3.12 -26.51 16.49
CA SER A 183 -3.95 -27.72 16.43
C SER A 183 -5.13 -27.61 15.46
N HIS A 184 -5.51 -26.39 15.09
CA HIS A 184 -6.68 -26.14 14.24
C HIS A 184 -6.48 -26.64 12.80
N TRP A 185 -7.41 -27.45 12.31
CA TRP A 185 -7.35 -28.02 10.96
C TRP A 185 -7.43 -26.98 9.83
N TRP A 186 -8.02 -25.83 10.12
CA TRP A 186 -8.22 -24.73 9.18
C TRP A 186 -7.08 -23.70 9.21
N LYS A 187 -6.16 -23.78 10.19
CA LYS A 187 -5.07 -22.82 10.38
C LYS A 187 -3.76 -23.45 9.92
N ARG A 188 -3.02 -22.76 9.04
CA ARG A 188 -1.71 -23.22 8.59
C ARG A 188 -0.75 -22.03 8.49
N PRO A 189 0.32 -21.96 9.30
CA PRO A 189 1.33 -20.91 9.14
C PRO A 189 2.06 -21.09 7.80
N VAL A 190 2.35 -19.99 7.12
CA VAL A 190 3.03 -19.98 5.81
C VAL A 190 4.32 -19.17 5.83
N VAL A 191 4.37 -18.07 6.59
CA VAL A 191 5.56 -17.25 6.77
C VAL A 191 5.68 -16.89 8.24
N VAL A 192 6.82 -17.14 8.87
CA VAL A 192 7.07 -16.83 10.28
C VAL A 192 8.25 -15.87 10.39
N VAL A 193 8.14 -14.83 11.22
CA VAL A 193 9.16 -13.80 11.39
C VAL A 193 9.59 -13.73 12.85
N TYR A 194 10.88 -13.97 13.09
CA TYR A 194 11.54 -13.71 14.37
C TYR A 194 12.45 -12.48 14.27
N GLN A 195 12.61 -11.77 15.38
CA GLN A 195 13.50 -10.62 15.49
C GLN A 195 14.45 -10.76 16.67
N GLU A 196 15.68 -10.26 16.54
CA GLU A 196 16.66 -10.21 17.62
C GLU A 196 16.20 -9.22 18.70
N SER A 197 16.18 -9.63 19.97
CA SER A 197 15.66 -8.80 21.08
C SER A 197 16.41 -7.47 21.26
N SER A 198 17.62 -7.32 20.73
CA SER A 198 18.38 -6.06 20.73
C SER A 198 17.74 -4.98 19.85
N ILE A 199 17.12 -5.38 18.73
CA ILE A 199 16.42 -4.48 17.79
C ILE A 199 14.95 -4.30 18.18
N ALA A 200 14.34 -5.28 18.86
CA ALA A 200 12.96 -5.22 19.34
C ALA A 200 12.67 -4.01 20.26
N LYS A 201 13.71 -3.37 20.82
CA LYS A 201 13.63 -2.17 21.65
C LYS A 201 13.52 -0.87 20.85
N GLN A 202 13.73 -0.90 19.53
CA GLN A 202 13.57 0.28 18.69
C GLN A 202 12.08 0.58 18.53
N THR A 203 11.68 1.77 18.93
CA THR A 203 10.32 2.25 18.75
C THR A 203 10.15 2.76 17.32
N PHE A 204 8.96 2.54 16.75
CA PHE A 204 8.62 3.10 15.46
C PHE A 204 8.33 4.60 15.63
N ASP A 205 9.28 5.46 15.20
CA ASP A 205 9.07 6.89 15.12
C ASP A 205 8.39 7.26 13.80
N TYR A 206 7.05 7.38 13.83
CA TYR A 206 6.26 7.81 12.69
C TYR A 206 6.69 9.18 12.16
N ASN A 207 7.20 10.09 12.99
CA ASN A 207 7.51 11.46 12.58
C ASN A 207 8.95 11.62 12.05
N SER A 208 9.76 10.57 12.07
CA SER A 208 11.16 10.59 11.60
C SER A 208 11.36 11.12 10.18
N TRP A 209 10.35 10.99 9.31
CA TRP A 209 10.39 11.52 7.93
C TRP A 209 10.40 13.04 7.86
N GLN A 210 9.88 13.75 8.86
CA GLN A 210 9.76 15.21 8.87
C GLN A 210 11.14 15.88 8.84
N ALA A 211 12.12 15.29 9.52
CA ALA A 211 13.49 15.82 9.59
C ALA A 211 14.20 15.86 8.22
N ASN A 212 13.83 14.97 7.29
CA ASN A 212 14.48 14.82 5.98
C ASN A 212 13.53 15.13 4.82
N LEU A 213 12.52 15.98 5.05
CA LEU A 213 11.52 16.33 4.07
C LEU A 213 12.11 17.19 2.93
N ASN A 214 12.37 16.58 1.77
CA ASN A 214 12.74 17.31 0.56
C ASN A 214 11.50 17.73 -0.24
N ASP A 215 11.20 19.03 -0.25
CA ASP A 215 10.08 19.65 -0.95
C ASP A 215 10.43 20.22 -2.34
N SER A 216 11.70 20.10 -2.79
CA SER A 216 12.22 20.76 -3.99
C SER A 216 11.41 20.47 -5.26
N ILE A 217 10.79 19.30 -5.34
CA ILE A 217 9.96 18.86 -6.48
C ILE A 217 8.71 19.74 -6.70
N LEU A 218 8.27 20.51 -5.69
CA LEU A 218 7.15 21.44 -5.83
C LEU A 218 7.52 22.72 -6.59
N TYR A 219 8.81 23.02 -6.74
CA TYR A 219 9.32 24.30 -7.28
C TYR A 219 10.08 24.12 -8.60
N ARG A 220 10.02 22.93 -9.20
CA ARG A 220 10.71 22.63 -10.46
C ARG A 220 9.95 21.61 -11.29
N ASP A 221 10.24 21.62 -12.59
CA ASP A 221 9.75 20.59 -13.49
C ASP A 221 10.50 19.26 -13.27
N HIS A 222 9.80 18.15 -13.51
CA HIS A 222 10.38 16.82 -13.52
C HIS A 222 9.61 15.91 -14.48
N PHE A 223 9.92 16.06 -15.77
CA PHE A 223 9.26 15.29 -16.82
C PHE A 223 9.79 13.85 -16.87
N ALA A 224 8.92 12.92 -17.23
CA ALA A 224 9.28 11.51 -17.45
C ALA A 224 10.25 11.37 -18.63
N LYS A 225 10.11 12.22 -19.66
CA LYS A 225 10.99 12.27 -20.83
C LYS A 225 11.06 13.68 -21.40
N GLY A 226 12.26 14.08 -21.82
CA GLY A 226 12.51 15.37 -22.47
C GLY A 226 12.59 16.54 -21.50
N THR A 227 12.54 17.75 -22.05
CA THR A 227 12.52 19.03 -21.32
C THR A 227 11.18 19.74 -21.55
N ARG A 228 11.07 20.97 -21.04
CA ARG A 228 9.89 21.83 -21.24
C ARG A 228 9.68 22.24 -22.70
N GLU A 229 10.70 22.11 -23.55
CA GLU A 229 10.64 22.54 -24.94
C GLU A 229 9.61 21.72 -25.75
N GLY A 230 8.75 22.41 -26.50
CA GLY A 230 7.68 21.79 -27.29
C GLY A 230 6.49 21.26 -26.48
N LYS A 231 6.47 21.47 -25.15
CA LYS A 231 5.37 21.07 -24.28
C LYS A 231 4.36 22.21 -24.10
N ILE A 232 3.07 21.87 -24.08
CA ILE A 232 2.00 22.78 -23.67
C ILE A 232 2.08 22.87 -22.14
N VAL A 233 2.25 24.09 -21.62
CA VAL A 233 2.37 24.34 -20.19
C VAL A 233 1.35 25.38 -19.76
N GLU A 234 0.35 24.93 -19.00
CA GLU A 234 -0.81 25.72 -18.55
C GLU A 234 -0.72 26.04 -17.04
N TYR A 235 0.49 25.96 -16.47
CA TYR A 235 0.76 26.22 -15.06
C TYR A 235 1.98 27.12 -14.84
N GLU A 236 1.97 27.79 -13.69
CA GLU A 236 3.10 28.57 -13.16
C GLU A 236 3.68 27.87 -11.93
N LEU A 237 4.94 27.45 -12.02
CA LEU A 237 5.66 26.83 -10.90
C LEU A 237 5.62 27.67 -9.63
N LEU A 238 5.59 26.99 -8.48
CA LEU A 238 5.76 27.66 -7.20
C LEU A 238 7.17 28.25 -7.08
N THR A 239 7.25 29.38 -6.39
CA THR A 239 8.51 29.94 -5.91
C THR A 239 8.66 29.73 -4.41
N LYS A 240 9.88 29.75 -3.88
CA LYS A 240 10.11 29.58 -2.43
C LYS A 240 9.49 30.69 -1.57
N SER A 241 9.17 31.84 -2.15
CA SER A 241 8.42 32.92 -1.47
C SER A 241 6.95 32.56 -1.21
N GLU A 242 6.37 31.68 -2.01
CA GLU A 242 4.99 31.19 -1.87
C GLU A 242 4.95 29.70 -1.45
N ALA A 243 5.99 29.23 -0.75
CA ALA A 243 6.06 27.88 -0.23
C ALA A 243 4.79 27.52 0.57
N PRO A 244 4.16 26.36 0.32
CA PRO A 244 2.96 25.96 1.06
C PRO A 244 3.23 25.83 2.55
N LYS A 245 2.29 26.30 3.37
CA LYS A 245 2.36 26.28 4.83
C LYS A 245 1.17 25.47 5.37
N PRO A 246 1.22 25.03 6.64
CA PRO A 246 0.05 24.46 7.29
C PRO A 246 -1.14 25.41 7.19
N GLY A 247 -2.25 24.90 6.65
CA GLY A 247 -3.47 25.68 6.39
C GLY A 247 -3.54 26.34 5.00
N SER A 248 -2.48 26.31 4.19
CA SER A 248 -2.53 26.84 2.81
C SER A 248 -3.62 26.14 1.99
N LEU A 249 -4.52 26.93 1.39
CA LEU A 249 -5.58 26.41 0.55
C LEU A 249 -5.05 26.08 -0.85
N VAL A 250 -5.40 24.91 -1.36
CA VAL A 250 -5.15 24.51 -2.75
C VAL A 250 -6.42 23.91 -3.33
N ALA A 251 -6.74 24.25 -4.58
CA ALA A 251 -7.84 23.61 -5.29
C ALA A 251 -7.28 22.48 -6.17
N ILE A 252 -7.98 21.36 -6.21
CA ILE A 252 -7.54 20.16 -6.92
C ILE A 252 -8.69 19.54 -7.69
N ASP A 253 -8.34 19.01 -8.84
CA ASP A 253 -9.13 18.07 -9.61
C ASP A 253 -8.21 17.01 -10.25
N ALA A 254 -8.74 15.81 -10.51
CA ALA A 254 -7.97 14.72 -11.08
C ALA A 254 -8.82 13.91 -12.07
N GLU A 255 -8.17 13.53 -13.18
CA GLU A 255 -8.81 12.78 -14.26
C GLU A 255 -8.25 11.36 -14.35
N PHE A 256 -9.12 10.44 -14.77
CA PHE A 256 -8.84 9.02 -14.77
C PHE A 256 -9.13 8.37 -16.12
N VAL A 257 -8.46 7.25 -16.39
CA VAL A 257 -8.74 6.37 -17.53
C VAL A 257 -9.06 4.96 -17.02
N GLN A 258 -9.88 4.22 -17.77
CA GLN A 258 -10.22 2.84 -17.46
C GLN A 258 -9.17 1.90 -18.06
N LEU A 259 -8.57 1.06 -17.21
CA LEU A 259 -7.63 0.02 -17.61
C LEU A 259 -8.31 -1.32 -17.84
N ALA A 260 -9.40 -1.60 -17.11
CA ALA A 260 -10.20 -2.80 -17.29
C ALA A 260 -11.65 -2.59 -16.84
N PRO A 261 -12.64 -3.15 -17.57
CA PRO A 261 -14.04 -3.11 -17.17
C PRO A 261 -14.30 -4.02 -15.96
N PRO A 262 -15.42 -3.83 -15.25
CA PRO A 262 -15.83 -4.73 -14.18
C PRO A 262 -16.28 -6.09 -14.75
N GLU A 263 -15.86 -7.18 -14.12
CA GLU A 263 -16.24 -8.55 -14.50
C GLU A 263 -17.32 -9.08 -13.55
N TYR A 264 -18.37 -9.67 -14.11
CA TYR A 264 -19.51 -10.20 -13.36
C TYR A 264 -19.72 -11.68 -13.66
N GLU A 265 -20.11 -12.43 -12.63
CA GLU A 265 -20.60 -13.80 -12.75
C GLU A 265 -22.11 -13.81 -12.52
N PHE A 266 -22.80 -14.67 -13.28
CA PHE A 266 -24.24 -14.86 -13.18
C PHE A 266 -24.52 -16.28 -12.70
N SER A 267 -25.16 -16.40 -11.53
CA SER A 267 -25.61 -17.70 -11.05
C SER A 267 -26.79 -18.21 -11.88
N SER A 268 -27.05 -19.52 -11.83
CA SER A 268 -28.27 -20.12 -12.41
C SER A 268 -29.57 -19.56 -11.79
N SER A 269 -29.50 -18.94 -10.62
CA SER A 269 -30.60 -18.21 -9.98
C SER A 269 -30.78 -16.77 -10.48
N GLY A 270 -29.97 -16.31 -11.44
CA GLY A 270 -30.03 -14.96 -11.99
C GLY A 270 -29.36 -13.88 -11.12
N ILE A 271 -28.64 -14.28 -10.08
CA ILE A 271 -27.90 -13.35 -9.21
C ILE A 271 -26.63 -12.91 -9.94
N LYS A 272 -26.47 -11.59 -10.07
CA LYS A 272 -25.29 -10.95 -10.65
C LYS A 272 -24.29 -10.63 -9.54
N THR A 273 -23.15 -11.30 -9.52
CA THR A 273 -22.08 -11.10 -8.54
C THR A 273 -20.89 -10.41 -9.20
N LEU A 274 -20.39 -9.32 -8.61
CA LEU A 274 -19.16 -8.67 -9.08
C LEU A 274 -17.96 -9.53 -8.69
N VAL A 275 -17.26 -10.09 -9.66
CA VAL A 275 -16.05 -10.91 -9.45
C VAL A 275 -14.83 -10.01 -9.37
N LYS A 276 -14.75 -9.03 -10.27
CA LYS A 276 -13.62 -8.11 -10.35
C LYS A 276 -14.12 -6.69 -10.55
N PRO A 277 -13.76 -5.73 -9.68
CA PRO A 277 -14.13 -4.35 -9.87
C PRO A 277 -13.44 -3.77 -11.10
N LYS A 278 -14.02 -2.68 -11.64
CA LYS A 278 -13.37 -1.90 -12.70
C LYS A 278 -12.01 -1.39 -12.21
N LYS A 279 -11.01 -1.41 -13.07
CA LYS A 279 -9.67 -0.89 -12.78
C LYS A 279 -9.51 0.49 -13.41
N MET A 280 -9.32 1.51 -12.59
CA MET A 280 -9.06 2.88 -13.02
C MET A 280 -7.60 3.24 -12.77
N SER A 281 -7.06 4.17 -13.57
CA SER A 281 -5.73 4.76 -13.37
C SER A 281 -5.81 6.27 -13.42
N LEU A 282 -5.04 6.93 -12.56
CA LEU A 282 -4.81 8.37 -12.64
C LEU A 282 -4.15 8.72 -13.98
N ALA A 283 -4.69 9.73 -14.65
CA ALA A 283 -4.28 10.15 -15.99
C ALA A 283 -3.85 11.62 -16.04
N ARG A 284 -4.50 12.50 -15.28
CA ARG A 284 -4.10 13.91 -15.12
C ARG A 284 -4.41 14.38 -13.69
N ILE A 285 -3.62 15.29 -13.17
CA ILE A 285 -3.89 15.96 -11.89
C ILE A 285 -3.56 17.44 -11.99
N SER A 286 -4.53 18.28 -11.63
CA SER A 286 -4.40 19.73 -11.64
C SER A 286 -4.51 20.27 -10.22
N VAL A 287 -3.58 21.14 -9.84
CA VAL A 287 -3.60 21.81 -8.53
C VAL A 287 -3.35 23.30 -8.71
N LEU A 288 -4.28 24.09 -8.18
CA LEU A 288 -4.33 25.55 -8.29
C LEU A 288 -4.09 26.19 -6.93
N ARG A 289 -3.51 27.38 -6.95
CA ARG A 289 -3.34 28.22 -5.76
C ARG A 289 -4.72 28.62 -5.24
N GLY A 290 -5.02 28.29 -3.98
CA GLY A 290 -6.33 28.59 -3.39
C GLY A 290 -6.44 29.99 -2.80
N ASP A 291 -5.33 30.67 -2.49
CA ASP A 291 -5.31 32.00 -1.87
C ASP A 291 -4.21 32.89 -2.47
N GLY A 292 -4.30 34.19 -2.18
CA GLY A 292 -3.25 35.17 -2.44
C GLY A 292 -3.34 35.82 -3.82
N PRO A 293 -2.32 36.61 -4.24
CA PRO A 293 -2.37 37.39 -5.47
C PRO A 293 -2.53 36.57 -6.75
N LYS A 294 -2.18 35.28 -6.69
CA LYS A 294 -2.24 34.33 -7.80
C LYS A 294 -3.33 33.27 -7.60
N GLU A 295 -4.34 33.55 -6.77
CA GLU A 295 -5.49 32.65 -6.57
C GLU A 295 -6.08 32.21 -7.92
N GLY A 296 -6.41 30.92 -8.03
CA GLY A 296 -6.95 30.32 -9.24
C GLY A 296 -5.91 29.98 -10.33
N THR A 297 -4.64 30.36 -10.16
CA THR A 297 -3.59 29.96 -11.12
C THR A 297 -3.09 28.55 -10.81
N CYS A 298 -2.96 27.73 -11.86
CA CYS A 298 -2.43 26.38 -11.76
C CYS A 298 -0.93 26.39 -11.44
N PHE A 299 -0.47 25.48 -10.58
CA PHE A 299 0.96 25.28 -10.30
C PHE A 299 1.43 23.82 -10.46
N ILE A 300 0.49 22.87 -10.54
CA ILE A 300 0.73 21.49 -10.95
C ILE A 300 -0.34 21.17 -12.00
N ASP A 301 0.07 20.88 -13.23
CA ASP A 301 -0.79 20.22 -14.22
C ASP A 301 0.05 19.09 -14.81
N ASP A 302 -0.07 17.92 -14.20
CA ASP A 302 0.75 16.75 -14.50
C ASP A 302 -0.12 15.72 -15.22
N TYR A 303 0.31 15.29 -16.41
CA TYR A 303 -0.23 14.10 -17.07
C TYR A 303 0.60 12.88 -16.64
N ILE A 304 -0.04 11.75 -16.39
CA ILE A 304 0.62 10.58 -15.81
C ILE A 304 0.94 9.59 -16.92
N VAL A 305 2.22 9.26 -17.08
CA VAL A 305 2.66 8.20 -17.98
C VAL A 305 2.08 6.88 -17.54
N THR A 306 1.48 6.14 -18.47
CA THR A 306 1.06 4.76 -18.26
C THR A 306 1.66 3.84 -19.32
N ASN A 307 2.24 2.73 -18.86
CA ASN A 307 2.68 1.63 -19.73
C ASN A 307 1.62 0.52 -19.83
N GLU A 308 0.55 0.62 -19.03
CA GLU A 308 -0.56 -0.32 -19.08
C GLU A 308 -1.48 0.00 -20.28
N LYS A 309 -2.05 -1.03 -20.89
CA LYS A 309 -3.04 -0.86 -21.94
C LYS A 309 -4.28 -0.20 -21.36
N ILE A 310 -4.67 0.94 -21.93
CA ILE A 310 -5.93 1.61 -21.62
C ILE A 310 -7.05 0.92 -22.39
N ASP A 311 -8.11 0.55 -21.67
CA ASP A 311 -9.32 -0.05 -22.22
C ASP A 311 -10.26 1.04 -22.76
N ASP A 312 -10.49 2.09 -21.95
CA ASP A 312 -11.30 3.24 -22.34
C ASP A 312 -10.71 4.52 -21.72
N TYR A 313 -10.52 5.55 -22.54
CA TYR A 313 -10.03 6.85 -22.09
C TYR A 313 -11.12 7.67 -21.39
N ILE A 314 -12.39 7.30 -21.56
CA ILE A 314 -13.56 8.02 -21.06
C ILE A 314 -13.48 9.52 -21.35
N THR A 315 -13.00 9.88 -22.56
CA THR A 315 -12.62 11.25 -22.96
C THR A 315 -13.73 12.28 -22.75
N SER A 316 -14.99 11.88 -22.90
CA SER A 316 -16.14 12.75 -22.64
C SER A 316 -16.26 13.20 -21.18
N TYR A 317 -15.60 12.50 -20.26
CA TYR A 317 -15.56 12.81 -18.83
C TYR A 317 -14.16 13.20 -18.36
N SER A 318 -13.10 12.68 -18.98
CA SER A 318 -11.71 12.89 -18.52
C SER A 318 -10.95 13.97 -19.29
N GLY A 319 -11.42 14.32 -20.49
CA GLY A 319 -10.67 15.17 -21.42
C GLY A 319 -9.37 14.55 -21.95
N ILE A 320 -9.06 13.29 -21.61
CA ILE A 320 -7.83 12.62 -22.04
C ILE A 320 -8.04 11.98 -23.40
N GLU A 321 -7.17 12.33 -24.35
CA GLU A 321 -7.18 11.76 -25.70
C GLU A 321 -6.09 10.69 -25.89
N PRO A 322 -6.27 9.75 -26.83
CA PRO A 322 -5.21 8.83 -27.23
C PRO A 322 -3.92 9.55 -27.59
N GLY A 323 -2.80 9.09 -27.03
CA GLY A 323 -1.47 9.70 -27.21
C GLY A 323 -1.13 10.80 -26.20
N ASN A 324 -2.09 11.35 -25.44
CA ASN A 324 -1.78 12.33 -24.38
C ASN A 324 -0.87 11.74 -23.29
N LEU A 325 -0.99 10.43 -23.02
CA LEU A 325 -0.25 9.72 -21.98
C LEU A 325 1.01 8.99 -22.49
N ASP A 326 1.35 9.13 -23.77
CA ASP A 326 2.53 8.49 -24.38
C ASP A 326 3.75 9.43 -24.32
N PRO A 327 4.83 9.06 -23.60
CA PRO A 327 6.02 9.88 -23.45
C PRO A 327 6.78 10.15 -24.77
N ASN A 328 6.52 9.39 -25.84
CA ASN A 328 7.18 9.56 -27.13
C ASN A 328 6.47 10.56 -28.05
N THR A 329 5.15 10.70 -27.93
CA THR A 329 4.33 11.44 -28.89
C THR A 329 3.61 12.64 -28.27
N SER A 330 3.37 12.61 -26.96
CA SER A 330 2.61 13.65 -26.27
C SER A 330 3.36 14.99 -26.22
N ASN A 331 2.61 16.07 -26.41
CA ASN A 331 3.02 17.45 -26.13
C ASN A 331 2.62 17.91 -24.71
N LYS A 332 2.05 17.02 -23.88
CA LYS A 332 1.66 17.32 -22.51
C LYS A 332 2.81 17.13 -21.52
N THR A 333 2.65 17.70 -20.34
CA THR A 333 3.56 17.69 -19.19
C THR A 333 3.54 16.34 -18.49
N LEU A 334 4.14 15.34 -19.14
CA LEU A 334 4.15 13.97 -18.64
C LEU A 334 5.13 13.75 -17.51
N VAL A 335 4.64 13.16 -16.42
CA VAL A 335 5.42 12.74 -15.25
C VAL A 335 5.14 11.27 -14.94
N ASN A 336 6.05 10.64 -14.18
CA ASN A 336 5.78 9.31 -13.64
C ASN A 336 4.82 9.41 -12.46
N LEU A 337 4.03 8.35 -12.23
CA LEU A 337 3.06 8.30 -11.12
C LEU A 337 3.69 8.61 -9.75
N GLN A 338 4.93 8.15 -9.50
CA GLN A 338 5.64 8.43 -8.26
C GLN A 338 5.91 9.92 -8.04
N THR A 339 6.10 10.69 -9.11
CA THR A 339 6.36 12.14 -9.04
C THR A 339 5.07 12.88 -8.69
N ALA A 340 3.97 12.58 -9.38
CA ALA A 340 2.66 13.15 -9.06
C ALA A 340 2.25 12.80 -7.62
N TYR A 341 2.39 11.53 -7.23
CA TYR A 341 2.12 11.08 -5.86
C TYR A 341 2.99 11.79 -4.83
N ARG A 342 4.29 11.98 -5.11
CA ARG A 342 5.21 12.70 -4.23
C ARG A 342 4.78 14.16 -4.03
N LYS A 343 4.37 14.86 -5.09
CA LYS A 343 3.85 16.24 -4.98
C LYS A 343 2.59 16.29 -4.11
N MET A 344 1.64 15.38 -4.32
CA MET A 344 0.42 15.29 -3.51
C MET A 344 0.68 14.94 -2.05
N TRP A 345 1.54 13.95 -1.81
CA TRP A 345 1.98 13.56 -0.47
C TRP A 345 2.68 14.73 0.24
N LEU A 346 3.47 15.54 -0.47
CA LEU A 346 4.11 16.73 0.10
C LEU A 346 3.08 17.78 0.50
N LEU A 347 2.12 18.11 -0.38
CA LEU A 347 1.07 19.08 -0.05
C LEU A 347 0.25 18.63 1.17
N LEU A 348 -0.09 17.34 1.25
CA LEU A 348 -0.76 16.74 2.39
C LEU A 348 0.04 16.94 3.69
N ASN A 349 1.31 16.54 3.67
CA ASN A 349 2.18 16.54 4.85
C ASN A 349 2.71 17.92 5.25
N LEU A 350 2.68 18.90 4.33
CA LEU A 350 2.89 20.32 4.63
C LEU A 350 1.66 20.97 5.28
N GLY A 351 0.56 20.23 5.41
CA GLY A 351 -0.65 20.69 6.08
C GLY A 351 -1.59 21.50 5.19
N CYS A 352 -1.47 21.40 3.86
CA CYS A 352 -2.38 22.10 2.94
C CYS A 352 -3.83 21.62 3.10
N VAL A 353 -4.78 22.49 2.78
CA VAL A 353 -6.22 22.20 2.74
C VAL A 353 -6.66 22.10 1.29
N PHE A 354 -7.24 20.96 0.92
CA PHE A 354 -7.67 20.63 -0.44
C PHE A 354 -9.13 20.99 -0.65
N VAL A 355 -9.39 21.86 -1.62
CA VAL A 355 -10.72 22.21 -2.12
C VAL A 355 -10.97 21.51 -3.44
N GLY A 356 -12.18 21.00 -3.63
CA GLY A 356 -12.57 20.33 -4.88
C GLY A 356 -14.03 19.93 -4.87
N HIS A 357 -14.44 19.12 -5.83
CA HIS A 357 -15.83 18.65 -5.96
C HIS A 357 -15.89 17.12 -6.03
N SER A 358 -16.52 16.48 -5.05
CA SER A 358 -16.63 15.01 -4.95
C SER A 358 -15.28 14.28 -4.78
N LEU A 359 -14.36 14.87 -4.01
CA LEU A 359 -12.97 14.44 -3.85
C LEU A 359 -12.79 13.02 -3.28
N GLY A 360 -13.80 12.45 -2.63
CA GLY A 360 -13.71 11.11 -2.04
C GLY A 360 -13.46 9.99 -3.07
N GLY A 361 -13.95 10.16 -4.31
CA GLY A 361 -13.65 9.25 -5.42
C GLY A 361 -12.21 9.40 -5.90
N ASP A 362 -11.76 10.64 -6.00
CA ASP A 362 -10.44 10.98 -6.54
C ASP A 362 -9.34 10.50 -5.61
N PHE A 363 -9.44 10.81 -4.31
CA PHE A 363 -8.46 10.37 -3.30
C PHE A 363 -8.35 8.85 -3.21
N ARG A 364 -9.46 8.13 -3.38
CA ARG A 364 -9.47 6.67 -3.44
C ARG A 364 -8.71 6.17 -4.66
N THR A 365 -8.94 6.75 -5.84
CA THR A 365 -8.27 6.32 -7.07
C THR A 365 -6.78 6.72 -7.09
N ILE A 366 -6.43 7.88 -6.55
CA ILE A 366 -5.04 8.33 -6.35
C ILE A 366 -4.32 7.46 -5.30
N ASN A 367 -5.05 6.74 -4.46
CA ASN A 367 -4.55 5.95 -3.34
C ASN A 367 -3.85 6.82 -2.27
N ILE A 368 -4.51 7.90 -1.88
CA ILE A 368 -4.07 8.81 -0.81
C ILE A 368 -5.22 9.01 0.18
N SER A 369 -4.91 8.95 1.48
CA SER A 369 -5.90 9.25 2.54
C SER A 369 -5.62 10.63 3.10
N ILE A 370 -6.55 11.55 2.90
CA ILE A 370 -6.46 12.93 3.39
C ILE A 370 -7.33 13.07 4.65
N PRO A 371 -6.79 13.58 5.77
CA PRO A 371 -7.56 13.83 6.98
C PRO A 371 -8.78 14.73 6.69
N PRO A 372 -9.97 14.46 7.26
CA PRO A 372 -11.17 15.26 7.01
C PRO A 372 -10.98 16.76 7.27
N ALA A 373 -10.14 17.12 8.24
CA ALA A 373 -9.82 18.53 8.57
C ALA A 373 -9.15 19.29 7.41
N GLN A 374 -8.47 18.58 6.51
CA GLN A 374 -7.80 19.14 5.32
C GLN A 374 -8.66 19.04 4.06
N VAL A 375 -9.91 18.58 4.13
CA VAL A 375 -10.78 18.45 2.95
C VAL A 375 -11.89 19.51 2.99
N ARG A 376 -12.10 20.18 1.85
CA ARG A 376 -13.17 21.14 1.59
C ARG A 376 -13.90 20.70 0.32
N ASP A 377 -14.74 19.67 0.48
CA ASP A 377 -15.50 19.09 -0.62
C ASP A 377 -16.80 19.88 -0.86
N THR A 378 -16.85 20.60 -1.98
CA THR A 378 -18.01 21.40 -2.37
C THR A 378 -19.25 20.56 -2.62
N ALA A 379 -19.10 19.30 -3.05
CA ALA A 379 -20.24 18.40 -3.24
C ALA A 379 -20.91 18.04 -1.91
N GLU A 380 -20.15 18.00 -0.80
CA GLU A 380 -20.71 17.80 0.55
C GLU A 380 -21.29 19.10 1.12
N PHE A 381 -20.63 20.24 0.90
CA PHE A 381 -21.11 21.53 1.38
C PHE A 381 -22.46 21.95 0.78
N PHE A 382 -22.72 21.56 -0.48
CA PHE A 382 -23.99 21.82 -1.15
C PHE A 382 -24.96 20.62 -1.14
N TYR A 383 -24.77 19.65 -0.24
CA TYR A 383 -25.62 18.45 -0.15
C TYR A 383 -26.71 18.54 0.92
N LEU A 384 -27.98 18.46 0.49
CA LEU A 384 -29.10 18.25 1.40
C LEU A 384 -29.38 16.76 1.59
N LYS A 385 -29.03 16.21 2.77
CA LYS A 385 -29.22 14.77 3.09
C LYS A 385 -30.66 14.26 2.86
N LYS A 386 -31.67 15.12 3.07
CA LYS A 386 -33.09 14.79 2.85
C LYS A 386 -33.40 14.50 1.37
N GLU A 387 -32.66 15.10 0.44
CA GLU A 387 -32.87 14.96 -1.01
C GLU A 387 -32.16 13.72 -1.60
N LYS A 388 -31.26 13.06 -0.84
CA LYS A 388 -30.53 11.85 -1.24
C LYS A 388 -29.78 11.93 -2.58
N ARG A 389 -29.53 13.14 -3.09
CA ARG A 389 -28.83 13.41 -4.34
C ARG A 389 -27.80 14.52 -4.13
N LYS A 390 -26.54 14.26 -4.44
CA LYS A 390 -25.53 15.32 -4.57
C LYS A 390 -25.68 16.04 -5.90
N LEU A 391 -25.45 17.35 -5.89
CA LEU A 391 -25.51 18.19 -7.09
C LEU A 391 -24.15 18.18 -7.79
N GLY A 392 -24.16 18.08 -9.12
CA GLY A 392 -22.92 18.08 -9.91
C GLY A 392 -22.31 19.48 -10.04
N LEU A 393 -21.00 19.53 -10.29
CA LEU A 393 -20.22 20.76 -10.43
C LEU A 393 -20.85 21.74 -11.43
N LYS A 394 -21.07 21.29 -12.67
CA LYS A 394 -21.65 22.09 -13.76
C LYS A 394 -22.96 22.76 -13.35
N PHE A 395 -23.85 21.99 -12.72
CA PHE A 395 -25.16 22.47 -12.27
C PHE A 395 -25.03 23.52 -11.16
N LEU A 396 -24.18 23.28 -10.17
CA LEU A 396 -23.93 24.23 -9.09
C LEU A 396 -23.33 25.54 -9.60
N VAL A 397 -22.32 25.47 -10.46
CA VAL A 397 -21.66 26.66 -11.03
C VAL A 397 -22.66 27.50 -11.83
N TYR A 398 -23.52 26.87 -12.61
CA TYR A 398 -24.58 27.58 -13.35
C TYR A 398 -25.55 28.33 -12.43
N HIS A 399 -26.06 27.66 -11.39
CA HIS A 399 -27.08 28.26 -10.51
C HIS A 399 -26.50 29.24 -9.46
N LEU A 400 -25.25 29.07 -9.03
CA LEU A 400 -24.63 29.86 -7.96
C LEU A 400 -23.66 30.94 -8.45
N CYS A 401 -22.95 30.67 -9.54
CA CYS A 401 -21.95 31.56 -10.11
C CYS A 401 -22.41 32.19 -11.43
N HIS A 402 -23.52 31.72 -12.01
CA HIS A 402 -24.03 32.19 -13.32
C HIS A 402 -23.04 32.00 -14.47
N GLU A 403 -22.20 30.96 -14.37
CA GLU A 403 -21.21 30.59 -15.38
C GLU A 403 -21.57 29.23 -16.00
N ARG A 404 -21.21 29.02 -17.26
CA ARG A 404 -21.26 27.69 -17.89
C ARG A 404 -19.84 27.18 -18.00
N VAL A 405 -19.62 26.00 -17.44
CA VAL A 405 -18.34 25.28 -17.44
C VAL A 405 -18.51 23.93 -18.13
N GLN A 406 -17.42 23.26 -18.50
CA GLN A 406 -17.48 21.97 -19.18
C GLN A 406 -18.35 22.03 -20.46
N THR A 407 -18.20 23.12 -21.23
CA THR A 407 -18.91 23.31 -22.51
C THR A 407 -18.23 22.59 -23.67
N GLY A 408 -16.96 22.21 -23.51
CA GLY A 408 -16.18 21.41 -24.47
C GLY A 408 -15.77 20.07 -23.88
N ASN A 409 -14.56 19.59 -24.22
CA ASN A 409 -13.95 18.48 -23.48
C ASN A 409 -13.70 18.92 -22.02
N HIS A 410 -13.77 17.96 -21.09
CA HIS A 410 -13.44 18.22 -19.69
C HIS A 410 -12.02 18.75 -19.55
N ASP A 411 -11.86 19.76 -18.69
CA ASP A 411 -10.57 20.32 -18.34
C ASP A 411 -10.44 20.41 -16.82
N SER A 412 -9.52 19.62 -16.29
CA SER A 412 -9.22 19.52 -14.86
C SER A 412 -8.83 20.87 -14.22
N ILE A 413 -8.21 21.79 -14.97
CA ILE A 413 -7.89 23.14 -14.45
C ILE A 413 -9.17 23.97 -14.28
N GLU A 414 -10.06 23.96 -15.28
CA GLU A 414 -11.38 24.61 -15.21
C GLU A 414 -12.20 24.07 -14.04
N ASP A 415 -12.20 22.74 -13.84
CA ASP A 415 -12.99 22.08 -12.80
C ASP A 415 -12.47 22.40 -11.39
N ALA A 416 -11.15 22.37 -11.18
CA ALA A 416 -10.54 22.80 -9.92
C ALA A 416 -10.83 24.28 -9.61
N LEU A 417 -10.75 25.16 -10.61
CA LEU A 417 -11.08 26.58 -10.45
C LEU A 417 -12.55 26.78 -10.10
N SER A 418 -13.44 26.04 -10.77
CA SER A 418 -14.88 26.08 -10.53
C SER A 418 -15.23 25.63 -9.12
N ALA A 419 -14.60 24.56 -8.63
CA ALA A 419 -14.74 24.12 -7.25
C ALA A 419 -14.22 25.17 -6.25
N LEU A 420 -13.11 25.85 -6.55
CA LEU A 420 -12.63 26.96 -5.72
C LEU A 420 -13.64 28.10 -5.64
N LYS A 421 -14.21 28.52 -6.78
CA LYS A 421 -15.28 29.54 -6.82
C LYS A 421 -16.50 29.13 -6.01
N LEU A 422 -16.94 27.87 -6.14
CA LEU A 422 -18.04 27.33 -5.35
C LEU A 422 -17.73 27.34 -3.85
N TYR A 423 -16.50 27.02 -3.45
CA TYR A 423 -16.10 27.10 -2.05
C TYR A 423 -16.14 28.54 -1.52
N ARG A 424 -15.69 29.52 -2.31
CA ARG A 424 -15.85 30.95 -1.94
C ARG A 424 -17.32 31.33 -1.80
N LYS A 425 -18.17 30.87 -2.72
CA LYS A 425 -19.61 31.12 -2.68
C LYS A 425 -20.28 30.46 -1.46
N TYR A 426 -19.85 29.26 -1.10
CA TYR A 426 -20.27 28.61 0.15
C TYR A 426 -19.96 29.48 1.36
N LEU A 427 -18.71 29.96 1.49
CA LEU A 427 -18.30 30.82 2.60
C LEU A 427 -19.05 32.16 2.63
N GLU A 428 -19.44 32.69 1.48
CA GLU A 428 -20.28 33.89 1.38
C GLU A 428 -21.70 33.62 1.91
N LEU A 429 -22.34 32.54 1.44
CA LEU A 429 -23.70 32.15 1.84
C LEU A 429 -23.80 31.73 3.31
N GLU A 430 -22.76 31.08 3.83
CA GLU A 430 -22.65 30.71 5.25
C GLU A 430 -22.56 31.97 6.12
N ARG A 431 -21.73 32.95 5.70
CA ARG A 431 -21.60 34.23 6.40
C ARG A 431 -22.86 35.09 6.34
N SER A 432 -23.61 35.05 5.24
CA SER A 432 -24.88 35.77 5.09
C SER A 432 -26.08 35.06 5.71
N GLY A 433 -25.92 33.80 6.13
CA GLY A 433 -27.02 32.97 6.66
C GLY A 433 -28.03 32.50 5.59
N GLN A 434 -27.69 32.60 4.30
CA GLN A 434 -28.59 32.31 3.16
C GLN A 434 -28.37 30.93 2.54
N LEU A 435 -27.46 30.13 3.09
CA LEU A 435 -27.07 28.83 2.51
C LEU A 435 -28.26 27.86 2.38
N GLU A 436 -29.02 27.66 3.44
CA GLU A 436 -30.11 26.67 3.46
C GLU A 436 -31.27 27.04 2.52
N ASP A 437 -31.64 28.32 2.49
CA ASP A 437 -32.67 28.84 1.57
C ASP A 437 -32.24 28.71 0.12
N THR A 438 -30.98 29.07 -0.16
CA THR A 438 -30.39 28.96 -1.51
C THR A 438 -30.34 27.51 -1.96
N LEU A 439 -29.91 26.60 -1.08
CA LEU A 439 -29.88 25.17 -1.37
C LEU A 439 -31.27 24.64 -1.65
N THR A 440 -32.25 24.94 -0.80
CA THR A 440 -33.63 24.50 -0.99
C THR A 440 -34.17 24.97 -2.34
N ARG A 441 -33.91 26.23 -2.72
CA ARG A 441 -34.28 26.77 -4.03
C ARG A 441 -33.61 26.02 -5.18
N ILE A 442 -32.31 25.77 -5.12
CA ILE A 442 -31.55 25.07 -6.16
C ILE A 442 -32.05 23.63 -6.33
N TYR A 443 -32.37 22.93 -5.24
CA TYR A 443 -32.93 21.59 -5.32
C TYR A 443 -34.33 21.59 -5.94
N LEU A 444 -35.18 22.57 -5.61
CA LEU A 444 -36.50 22.73 -6.25
C LEU A 444 -36.36 23.01 -7.75
N GLU A 445 -35.52 23.97 -8.14
CA GLU A 445 -35.19 24.24 -9.55
C GLU A 445 -34.63 22.99 -10.27
N GLY A 446 -33.79 22.23 -9.57
CA GLY A 446 -33.26 20.94 -10.01
C GLY A 446 -34.35 19.90 -10.25
N GLN A 447 -35.37 19.81 -9.40
CA GLN A 447 -36.49 18.89 -9.60
C GLN A 447 -37.29 19.25 -10.87
N PHE A 448 -37.51 20.55 -11.15
CA PHE A 448 -38.20 20.98 -12.36
C PHE A 448 -37.37 20.77 -13.64
N SER A 449 -36.06 21.01 -13.57
CA SER A 449 -35.12 20.87 -14.70
C SER A 449 -34.54 19.47 -14.87
N ARG A 450 -34.90 18.52 -13.99
CA ARG A 450 -34.26 17.20 -13.85
C ARG A 450 -32.75 17.28 -13.62
N PHE A 451 -32.31 18.32 -12.91
CA PHE A 451 -30.92 18.61 -12.58
C PHE A 451 -30.02 18.76 -13.81
N LYS A 452 -30.59 19.30 -14.88
CA LYS A 452 -29.90 19.66 -16.11
C LYS A 452 -29.91 21.17 -16.30
N ILE A 453 -28.89 21.66 -16.98
CA ILE A 453 -28.80 23.08 -17.33
C ILE A 453 -29.62 23.31 -18.61
N PRO A 454 -30.23 24.50 -18.82
CA PRO A 454 -30.86 24.81 -20.10
C PRO A 454 -29.89 24.61 -21.27
N ASP A 455 -30.39 24.06 -22.38
CA ASP A 455 -29.64 23.70 -23.60
C ASP A 455 -28.82 22.39 -23.57
N GLU A 456 -29.17 21.45 -22.67
CA GLU A 456 -28.50 20.14 -22.46
C GLU A 456 -29.43 18.90 -22.48
#